data_AF-A0A505H160-F1
#
_entry.id   AF-A0A505H160-F1
#
_cell.length_a   1.000
_cell.length_b   1.000
_cell.length_c   1.000
_cell.angle_alpha   90.00
_cell.angle_beta   90.00
_cell.angle_gamma   90.00
#
_symmetry.space_group_name_H-M   'P 1'
#
loop_
_entity.id
_entity.type
_entity.pdbx_description
1 polymer ?
#
loop_
_entity_poly.entity_id
_entity_poly.type
_entity_poly.pdbx_seq_one_letter_code
_entity_poly.pdbx_strand_id
1 'polypeptide(L)' 'MRRTRIRAPLTPLTELDFDYVDLVAEPERADDAKAISGRTNIPVVVYPDGSHQVEPTNPEVEAKLKDLALL' A
#
# COMPACT_ATOMS: atom_id res chain seq x y z
N MET A 1 -11.86 11.51 -5.80
CA MET A 1 -11.50 10.14 -6.23
C MET A 1 -10.26 9.76 -5.41
N ARG A 2 -10.44 9.15 -4.24
CA ARG A 2 -9.36 8.89 -3.26
C ARG A 2 -9.56 7.50 -2.69
N ARG A 3 -8.67 6.56 -3.00
CA ARG A 3 -8.65 5.22 -2.41
C ARG A 3 -7.23 4.70 -2.48
N THR A 4 -6.47 4.82 -1.40
CA THR A 4 -5.18 4.12 -1.24
C THR A 4 -5.24 3.27 0.04
N ARG A 5 -4.64 2.07 0.02
CA ARG A 5 -4.77 1.07 1.10
C ARG A 5 -3.40 0.39 1.35
N ILE A 6 -2.78 0.70 2.50
CA ILE A 6 -2.00 -0.04 3.56
C ILE A 6 -0.85 -1.08 3.39
N ARG A 7 0.38 -0.62 3.68
CA ARG A 7 1.21 -0.81 4.91
C ARG A 7 2.71 -0.97 4.56
N ALA A 8 3.57 -0.21 5.23
CA ALA A 8 4.97 -0.47 5.65
C ALA A 8 5.45 0.84 6.32
N PRO A 9 6.33 0.82 7.34
CA PRO A 9 6.95 2.04 7.85
C PRO A 9 7.93 2.57 6.79
N LEU A 10 7.42 3.38 5.86
CA LEU A 10 8.19 4.11 4.86
C LEU A 10 8.73 5.40 5.49
N THR A 11 9.48 5.29 6.59
CA THR A 11 10.29 6.38 7.15
C THR A 11 11.60 6.43 6.35
N PRO A 12 11.54 6.89 5.09
CA PRO A 12 11.87 8.28 4.79
C PRO A 12 10.98 8.98 3.74
N LEU A 13 9.81 8.44 3.36
CA LEU A 13 8.95 8.99 2.30
C LEU A 13 7.98 10.09 2.78
N THR A 14 8.46 11.01 3.63
CA THR A 14 7.64 12.06 4.29
C THR A 14 6.92 13.04 3.35
N GLU A 15 7.12 12.95 2.03
CA GLU A 15 6.54 13.87 1.03
C GLU A 15 5.41 13.27 0.19
N LEU A 16 5.08 11.99 0.35
CA LEU A 16 4.00 11.34 -0.39
C LEU A 16 2.70 11.29 0.41
N ASP A 17 1.61 11.75 -0.19
CA ASP A 17 0.26 11.53 0.34
C ASP A 17 -0.09 10.03 0.25
N PHE A 18 -0.27 9.38 1.39
CA PHE A 18 -0.76 7.99 1.46
C PHE A 18 -1.87 7.84 2.49
N ASP A 19 -2.84 6.99 2.16
CA ASP A 19 -3.89 6.58 3.09
C ASP A 19 -3.42 5.34 3.85
N TYR A 20 -3.18 5.49 5.14
CA TYR A 20 -2.90 4.40 6.07
C TYR A 20 -4.21 3.94 6.73
N VAL A 21 -4.54 2.66 6.60
CA VAL A 21 -5.66 2.02 7.30
C VAL A 21 -5.12 0.95 8.24
N ASP A 22 -5.38 1.03 9.53
CA ASP A 22 -4.91 -0.02 10.43
C ASP A 22 -5.94 -1.15 10.52
N LEU A 23 -5.62 -2.34 10.00
CA LEU A 23 -6.54 -3.48 10.06
C LEU A 23 -6.79 -3.98 11.50
N VAL A 24 -5.95 -3.62 12.47
CA VAL A 24 -6.20 -3.90 13.89
C VAL A 24 -7.31 -2.99 14.43
N ALA A 25 -7.36 -1.74 13.97
CA ALA A 25 -8.38 -0.77 14.36
C ALA A 25 -9.66 -0.89 13.50
N GLU A 26 -9.51 -1.23 12.21
CA GLU A 26 -10.57 -1.36 11.20
C GLU A 26 -10.58 -2.77 10.58
N PRO A 27 -10.95 -3.82 11.34
CA PRO A 27 -10.92 -5.20 10.86
C PRO A 27 -11.83 -5.46 9.66
N GLU A 28 -12.89 -4.67 9.48
CA GLU A 28 -13.78 -4.71 8.32
C GLU A 28 -13.08 -4.37 6.98
N ARG A 29 -11.92 -3.71 7.04
CA ARG A 29 -11.10 -3.40 5.88
C ARG A 29 -10.18 -4.56 5.49
N ALA A 30 -10.19 -5.66 6.24
CA ALA A 30 -9.47 -6.88 5.86
C ALA A 30 -10.05 -7.50 4.58
N ASP A 31 -11.37 -7.44 4.40
CA ASP A 31 -12.04 -7.92 3.18
C ASP A 31 -11.61 -7.11 1.96
N ASP A 32 -11.40 -5.80 2.13
CA ASP A 32 -10.86 -4.94 1.08
C ASP A 32 -9.44 -5.34 0.69
N ALA A 33 -8.56 -5.57 1.66
CA ALA A 33 -7.18 -5.99 1.41
C ALA A 33 -7.14 -7.36 0.69
N LYS A 34 -8.04 -8.27 1.07
CA LYS A 34 -8.20 -9.58 0.42
C LYS A 34 -8.78 -9.46 -0.99
N ALA A 35 -9.75 -8.59 -1.21
CA ALA A 35 -10.31 -8.34 -2.52
C ALA A 35 -9.28 -7.77 -3.49
N ILE A 36 -8.34 -6.96 -2.99
CA ILE A 36 -7.28 -6.34 -3.80
C ILE A 36 -6.17 -7.34 -4.14
N SER A 37 -5.64 -8.05 -3.14
CA SER A 37 -4.47 -8.92 -3.30
C SER A 37 -4.82 -10.36 -3.69
N GLY A 38 -6.09 -10.76 -3.58
CA GLY A 38 -6.53 -12.16 -3.68
C GLY A 38 -6.01 -13.06 -2.55
N ARG A 39 -5.31 -12.49 -1.55
CA ARG A 39 -4.65 -13.20 -0.45
C ARG A 39 -4.92 -12.49 0.87
N THR A 40 -4.64 -13.14 1.99
CA THR A 40 -4.76 -12.53 3.34
C THR A 40 -3.43 -12.00 3.87
N ASN A 41 -2.39 -12.04 3.04
CA ASN A 41 -1.05 -11.57 3.36
C ASN A 41 -1.04 -10.04 3.46
N ILE A 42 -0.39 -9.53 4.50
CA ILE A 42 -0.21 -8.09 4.74
C ILE A 42 1.25 -7.84 5.12
N PRO A 43 1.87 -6.71 4.72
CA PRO A 43 1.25 -5.53 4.11
C PRO A 43 0.81 -5.66 2.64
N VAL A 44 -0.13 -4.82 2.17
CA VAL A 44 -0.50 -4.70 0.73
C VAL A 44 -0.41 -3.24 0.32
N VAL A 45 0.49 -2.88 -0.59
CA VAL A 45 0.60 -1.51 -1.11
C VAL A 45 -0.14 -1.40 -2.43
N VAL A 46 -1.08 -0.45 -2.53
CA VAL A 46 -1.78 -0.14 -3.78
C VAL A 46 -1.29 1.20 -4.33
N TYR A 47 -1.03 1.26 -5.62
CA TYR A 47 -0.53 2.44 -6.32
C TYR A 47 -1.63 3.14 -7.13
N PRO A 48 -1.44 4.42 -7.50
CA PRO A 48 -2.44 5.17 -8.28
C PRO A 48 -2.73 4.59 -9.68
N ASP A 49 -1.79 3.83 -10.26
CA ASP A 49 -1.97 3.10 -11.52
C ASP A 49 -2.88 1.86 -11.38
N GLY A 50 -3.35 1.57 -10.17
CA GLY A 50 -4.16 0.40 -9.84
C GLY A 50 -3.35 -0.88 -9.62
N SER A 51 -2.03 -0.84 -9.79
CA SER A 51 -1.15 -1.95 -9.44
C SER A 51 -1.06 -2.10 -7.92
N HIS A 52 -0.68 -3.28 -7.45
CA HIS A 52 -0.46 -3.54 -6.04
C HIS A 52 0.74 -4.47 -5.81
N GLN A 53 1.36 -4.34 -4.65
CA GLN A 53 2.38 -5.26 -4.15
C GLN A 53 1.89 -5.90 -2.85
N VAL A 54 2.23 -7.17 -2.64
CA VAL A 54 1.89 -7.94 -1.44
C VAL A 54 3.19 -8.27 -0.72
N GLU A 55 3.25 -7.92 0.56
CA GLU A 55 4.42 -8.03 1.44
C GLU A 55 5.70 -7.39 0.86
N PRO A 56 5.66 -6.18 0.26
CA PRO A 56 6.86 -5.60 -0.32
C PRO A 56 7.85 -5.11 0.75
N THR A 57 9.12 -5.13 0.38
CA THR A 57 10.21 -4.48 1.09
C THR A 57 10.30 -2.99 0.72
N ASN A 58 10.96 -2.18 1.55
CA ASN A 58 11.14 -0.75 1.28
C ASN A 58 11.79 -0.46 -0.09
N PRO A 59 12.85 -1.17 -0.54
CA PRO A 59 13.41 -0.97 -1.86
C PRO A 59 12.45 -1.31 -3.01
N GLU A 60 11.58 -2.30 -2.85
CA GLU A 60 10.58 -2.67 -3.88
C GLU A 60 9.50 -1.61 -4.02
N VAL A 61 9.08 -1.00 -2.90
CA VAL A 61 8.16 0.14 -2.94
C VAL A 61 8.83 1.33 -3.60
N GLU A 62 10.07 1.66 -3.23
CA GLU A 62 10.83 2.77 -3.80
C GLU A 62 11.01 2.62 -5.32
N ALA A 63 11.37 1.42 -5.78
CA ALA A 63 11.53 1.13 -7.19
C ALA A 63 10.22 1.34 -7.97
N LYS A 64 9.08 0.90 -7.41
CA LYS A 64 7.78 1.10 -8.05
C LYS A 64 7.33 2.56 -8.04
N LEU A 65 7.65 3.33 -6.99
CA LEU A 65 7.38 4.77 -6.96
C LEU A 65 8.18 5.53 -8.02
N LYS A 66 9.45 5.16 -8.22
CA LYS A 66 10.30 5.72 -9.30
C LYS A 66 9.75 5.38 -10.69
N ASP A 67 9.33 4.13 -10.91
CA ASP A 67 8.67 3.68 -12.15
C ASP A 67 7.42 4.50 -12.47
N LEU A 68 6.68 4.92 -11.44
CA LEU A 68 5.50 5.77 -11.57
C LEU A 68 5.79 7.28 -11.57
N ALA A 69 7.06 7.68 -11.50
CA ALA A 69 7.50 9.08 -11.37
C ALA A 69 6.84 9.82 -10.17
N LEU A 70 6.62 9.09 -9.08
CA LEU A 70 6.10 9.62 -7.80
C LEU A 70 7.25 9.90 -6.81
N LEU A 71 8.47 9.52 -7.15
CA LEU A 71 9.72 9.74 -6.41
C LEU A 71 10.85 10.00 -7.42
#